data_AF-A0AAT9HYP1-F1
#
_entry.id   AF-A0AAT9HYP1-F1
#
_cell.length_a   1.000
_cell.length_b   1.000
_cell.length_c   1.000
_cell.angle_alpha   90.00
_cell.angle_beta   90.00
_cell.angle_gamma   90.00
#
_symmetry.space_group_name_H-M   'P 1'
#
loop_
_entity.id
_entity.type
_entity.pdbx_description
1 polymer ?
#
loop_
_entity_poly.entity_id
_entity_poly.type
_entity_poly.pdbx_seq_one_letter_code
_entity_poly.pdbx_strand_id
1 'polypeptide(L)'
;MTSRADIDVRPITESEFADWQRAMNVGFLREPSLSEEILEARRAQFTPGRSVGAFDGGRCVATFRSFAQELTVVGGATVPADAVSNVTVTATHRRRGLLSRMMERDLAGARERGDVVATLIAAEYPIYGRYGFGPATSAAEWTIDVPRTGLDPRRAGLEDGGRVDLVDAEDVRKLGPELHERLRRTLPGAVSRDELWWRVTTGAVRFWPTFKEPCYVVYRSAAGEVEGMAAYTVDDEWTDAKQPLNTARVKWLTGVTPAAERALWLYLCSMDWVVRVKSGWRAPDDLLPHFLPDPRAAAVTTQADWLWVRILDVVRALEARTYEGAGSLVLEVADRTGPAGGVTGWRLRRTGPGAVCRPGRPPICPWTSPSWPCCGSVTSRRCGWLRSAGSGKNERAPPVRPTPCCVLPGDRGARTCSERGRSRARAACLLPPVTGGFSSVASCSVVVVVRVVPVGRAPGSLRKGTRPAVRTVCCQPDWASSITRMTAPMPPTRVLRALMPTVRATKAMIPIGPYFHWTSCSNPMASAARTMAMSGMAIP
;
A
#
# COMPACT_ATOMS: atom_id res chain seq x y z
N MET A 1 -2.81 -34.28 17.24
CA MET A 1 -2.57 -33.26 16.20
C MET A 1 -1.47 -33.77 15.31
N THR A 2 -1.64 -33.73 14.00
CA THR A 2 -0.60 -34.11 13.01
C THR A 2 0.67 -33.31 13.24
N SER A 3 1.84 -33.95 13.14
CA SER A 3 3.12 -33.28 13.36
C SER A 3 3.38 -32.25 12.25
N ARG A 4 4.30 -31.31 12.48
CA ARG A 4 4.69 -30.33 11.46
C ARG A 4 5.34 -30.99 10.24
N ALA A 5 6.00 -32.15 10.43
CA ALA A 5 6.68 -32.87 9.37
C ALA A 5 5.69 -33.60 8.45
N ASP A 6 4.63 -34.18 9.03
CA ASP A 6 3.65 -35.00 8.30
C ASP A 6 2.65 -34.18 7.47
N ILE A 7 2.65 -32.85 7.60
CA ILE A 7 1.91 -31.96 6.69
C ILE A 7 2.73 -31.78 5.41
N ASP A 8 2.24 -32.35 4.31
CA ASP A 8 2.82 -32.23 2.99
C ASP A 8 2.65 -30.79 2.45
N VAL A 9 3.68 -30.22 1.82
CA VAL A 9 3.65 -28.86 1.25
C VAL A 9 4.24 -28.89 -0.16
N ARG A 10 3.36 -28.89 -1.16
CA ARG A 10 3.71 -29.19 -2.55
C ARG A 10 2.83 -28.41 -3.53
N PRO A 11 3.20 -28.36 -4.83
CA PRO A 11 2.31 -27.83 -5.85
C PRO A 11 1.07 -28.73 -5.91
N ILE A 12 -0.08 -28.11 -6.13
CA ILE A 12 -1.31 -28.84 -6.36
C ILE A 12 -1.36 -29.30 -7.81
N THR A 13 -1.98 -30.46 -8.04
CA THR A 13 -2.44 -30.89 -9.36
C THR A 13 -3.78 -30.20 -9.69
N GLU A 14 -4.21 -30.26 -10.95
CA GLU A 14 -5.45 -29.59 -11.36
C GLU A 14 -6.70 -30.22 -10.73
N SER A 15 -6.71 -31.54 -10.50
CA SER A 15 -7.79 -32.24 -9.79
C SER A 15 -7.95 -31.79 -8.33
N GLU A 16 -6.88 -31.29 -7.71
CA GLU A 16 -6.89 -30.76 -6.34
C GLU A 16 -7.32 -29.28 -6.26
N PHE A 17 -7.53 -28.62 -7.41
CA PHE A 17 -7.88 -27.20 -7.47
C PHE A 17 -9.19 -26.89 -6.72
N ALA A 18 -10.19 -27.77 -6.79
CA ALA A 18 -11.47 -27.59 -6.09
C ALA A 18 -11.29 -27.51 -4.55
N ASP A 19 -10.54 -28.43 -3.96
CA ASP A 19 -10.29 -28.44 -2.51
C ASP A 19 -9.31 -27.36 -2.07
N TRP A 20 -8.38 -26.97 -2.94
CA TRP A 20 -7.54 -25.79 -2.72
C TRP A 20 -8.38 -24.50 -2.68
N GLN A 21 -9.32 -24.33 -3.61
CA GLN A 21 -10.26 -23.19 -3.63
C GLN A 21 -11.15 -23.18 -2.38
N ARG A 22 -11.63 -24.34 -1.94
CA ARG A 22 -12.40 -24.51 -0.70
C ARG A 22 -11.59 -24.06 0.51
N ALA A 23 -10.34 -24.51 0.63
CA ALA A 23 -9.43 -24.12 1.70
C ALA A 23 -9.06 -22.62 1.67
N MET A 24 -8.90 -22.06 0.46
CA MET A 24 -8.66 -20.63 0.25
C MET A 24 -9.87 -19.79 0.71
N ASN A 25 -11.09 -20.13 0.28
CA ASN A 25 -12.30 -19.42 0.69
C ASN A 25 -12.50 -19.47 2.22
N VAL A 26 -12.35 -20.64 2.85
CA VAL A 26 -12.38 -20.79 4.32
C VAL A 26 -11.32 -19.91 4.99
N GLY A 27 -10.10 -19.86 4.43
CA GLY A 27 -9.02 -19.02 4.93
C GLY A 27 -9.29 -17.52 4.84
N PHE A 28 -10.08 -17.08 3.85
CA PHE A 28 -10.56 -15.70 3.70
C PHE A 28 -11.92 -15.42 4.37
N LEU A 29 -12.43 -16.34 5.19
CA LEU A 29 -13.72 -16.21 5.89
C LEU A 29 -14.93 -16.06 4.93
N ARG A 30 -14.86 -16.72 3.78
CA ARG A 30 -15.91 -16.75 2.74
C ARG A 30 -16.63 -18.09 2.74
N GLU A 31 -17.73 -18.16 2.00
CA GLU A 31 -18.42 -19.43 1.75
C GLU A 31 -17.44 -20.49 1.21
N PRO A 32 -17.34 -21.69 1.81
CA PRO A 32 -16.36 -22.70 1.40
C PRO A 32 -16.60 -23.22 -0.01
N SER A 33 -17.86 -23.37 -0.41
CA SER A 33 -18.29 -23.82 -1.73
C SER A 33 -18.20 -22.70 -2.78
N LEU A 34 -17.98 -23.11 -4.02
CA LEU A 34 -18.25 -22.32 -5.22
C LEU A 34 -19.23 -23.12 -6.08
N SER A 35 -20.01 -22.45 -6.93
CA SER A 35 -20.71 -23.13 -8.02
C SER A 35 -19.70 -23.64 -9.05
N GLU A 36 -20.06 -24.69 -9.79
CA GLU A 36 -19.17 -25.28 -10.80
C GLU A 36 -18.75 -24.27 -11.86
N GLU A 37 -19.65 -23.38 -12.29
CA GLU A 37 -19.36 -22.27 -13.21
C GLU A 37 -18.21 -21.37 -12.70
N ILE A 38 -18.23 -20.98 -11.42
CA ILE A 38 -17.21 -20.10 -10.83
C ILE A 38 -15.91 -20.87 -10.56
N LEU A 39 -16.00 -22.16 -10.24
CA LEU A 39 -14.84 -23.02 -10.07
C LEU A 39 -14.10 -23.19 -11.41
N GLU A 40 -14.84 -23.50 -12.47
CA GLU A 40 -14.31 -23.69 -13.83
C GLU A 40 -13.74 -22.38 -14.38
N ALA A 41 -14.47 -21.26 -14.26
CA ALA A 41 -13.96 -19.94 -14.63
C ALA A 41 -12.60 -19.66 -13.95
N ARG A 42 -12.48 -19.94 -12.64
CA ARG A 42 -11.22 -19.74 -11.92
C ARG A 42 -10.10 -20.71 -12.32
N ARG A 43 -10.36 -21.85 -13.00
CA ARG A 43 -9.27 -22.71 -13.53
C ARG A 43 -8.37 -21.96 -14.52
N ALA A 44 -8.88 -20.93 -15.20
CA ALA A 44 -8.06 -20.03 -16.02
C ALA A 44 -6.92 -19.34 -15.25
N GLN A 45 -6.96 -19.31 -13.92
CA GLN A 45 -5.87 -18.82 -13.06
C GLN A 45 -4.85 -19.90 -12.66
N PHE A 46 -5.11 -21.18 -12.95
CA PHE A 46 -4.22 -22.27 -12.59
C PHE A 46 -2.97 -22.24 -13.45
N THR A 47 -1.80 -22.26 -12.80
CA THR A 47 -0.51 -22.37 -13.48
C THR A 47 0.29 -23.46 -12.80
N PRO A 48 0.64 -24.56 -13.50
CA PRO A 48 1.41 -25.66 -12.93
C PRO A 48 2.67 -25.18 -12.21
N GLY A 49 2.94 -25.74 -11.04
CA GLY A 49 4.11 -25.39 -10.21
C GLY A 49 3.98 -24.08 -9.42
N ARG A 50 3.07 -23.16 -9.78
CA ARG A 50 2.88 -21.86 -9.09
C ARG A 50 1.71 -21.82 -8.10
N SER A 51 0.81 -22.82 -8.11
CA SER A 51 -0.21 -23.02 -7.07
C SER A 51 0.26 -24.08 -6.08
N VAL A 52 0.40 -23.72 -4.80
CA VAL A 52 0.93 -24.56 -3.72
C VAL A 52 -0.12 -24.75 -2.63
N GLY A 53 -0.24 -25.98 -2.14
CA GLY A 53 -1.09 -26.35 -1.01
C GLY A 53 -0.27 -26.96 0.14
N ALA A 54 -0.81 -26.86 1.35
CA ALA A 54 -0.40 -27.69 2.48
C ALA A 54 -1.50 -28.71 2.79
N PHE A 55 -1.18 -30.00 2.88
CA PHE A 55 -2.15 -31.08 3.05
C PHE A 55 -1.94 -31.81 4.38
N ASP A 56 -3.01 -31.93 5.17
CA ASP A 56 -3.06 -32.69 6.44
C ASP A 56 -4.17 -33.75 6.32
N GLY A 57 -3.81 -35.03 6.33
CA GLY A 57 -4.76 -36.14 6.11
C GLY A 57 -5.51 -36.06 4.78
N GLY A 58 -4.83 -35.65 3.70
CA GLY A 58 -5.41 -35.43 2.37
C GLY A 58 -6.20 -34.13 2.20
N ARG A 59 -6.48 -33.38 3.28
CA ARG A 59 -7.22 -32.12 3.23
C ARG A 59 -6.28 -30.93 3.03
N CYS A 60 -6.58 -30.04 2.08
CA CYS A 60 -5.86 -28.77 1.95
C CYS A 60 -6.16 -27.86 3.16
N VAL A 61 -5.12 -27.45 3.89
CA VAL A 61 -5.19 -26.64 5.13
C VAL A 61 -4.44 -25.31 5.07
N ALA A 62 -3.68 -25.07 4.00
CA ALA A 62 -3.08 -23.77 3.66
C ALA A 62 -2.93 -23.64 2.14
N THR A 63 -2.98 -22.41 1.63
CA THR A 63 -2.93 -22.10 0.20
C THR A 63 -1.94 -20.98 -0.09
N PHE A 64 -1.34 -21.02 -1.28
CA PHE A 64 -0.43 -20.01 -1.80
C PHE A 64 -0.46 -20.08 -3.34
N ARG A 65 -0.46 -18.94 -4.03
CA ARG A 65 -0.31 -18.86 -5.48
C ARG A 65 0.68 -17.76 -5.86
N SER A 66 1.53 -18.01 -6.85
CA SER A 66 2.21 -16.95 -7.61
C SER A 66 1.75 -16.90 -9.06
N PHE A 67 2.03 -15.81 -9.76
CA PHE A 67 1.86 -15.68 -11.21
C PHE A 67 2.92 -14.74 -11.80
N ALA A 68 3.20 -14.89 -13.09
CA ALA A 68 4.13 -14.00 -13.79
C ALA A 68 3.48 -12.62 -14.01
N GLN A 69 4.26 -11.57 -13.80
CA GLN A 69 3.83 -10.18 -13.96
C GLN A 69 5.04 -9.35 -14.44
N GLU A 70 4.84 -8.32 -15.25
CA GLU A 70 5.86 -7.29 -15.45
C GLU A 70 5.57 -6.08 -14.55
N LEU A 71 6.59 -5.60 -13.85
CA LEU A 71 6.54 -4.38 -13.03
C LEU A 71 7.33 -3.26 -13.71
N THR A 72 6.71 -2.10 -13.92
CA THR A 72 7.42 -0.89 -14.36
C THR A 72 8.21 -0.28 -13.21
N VAL A 73 9.52 -0.07 -13.41
CA VAL A 73 10.39 0.62 -12.45
C VAL A 73 10.57 2.10 -12.80
N VAL A 74 11.14 2.87 -11.88
CA VAL A 74 11.46 4.29 -12.12
C VAL A 74 12.31 4.42 -13.38
N GLY A 75 11.85 5.24 -14.34
CA GLY A 75 12.45 5.38 -15.66
C GLY A 75 11.76 4.62 -16.80
N GLY A 76 10.68 3.88 -16.52
CA GLY A 76 9.81 3.29 -17.55
C GLY A 76 10.25 1.93 -18.09
N ALA A 77 11.42 1.42 -17.65
CA ALA A 77 11.81 0.03 -17.91
C ALA A 77 10.91 -0.94 -17.13
N THR A 78 10.76 -2.17 -17.65
CA THR A 78 10.01 -3.24 -17.00
C THR A 78 10.96 -4.30 -16.45
N VAL A 79 10.56 -4.96 -15.36
CA VAL A 79 11.26 -6.13 -14.81
C VAL A 79 10.27 -7.28 -14.59
N PRO A 80 10.68 -8.55 -14.82
CA PRO A 80 9.85 -9.69 -14.48
C PRO A 80 9.70 -9.77 -12.96
N ALA A 81 8.46 -9.98 -12.54
CA ALA A 81 8.02 -9.97 -11.16
C ALA A 81 7.19 -11.21 -10.86
N ASP A 82 7.50 -11.85 -9.73
CA ASP A 82 6.68 -12.90 -9.17
C ASP A 82 5.54 -12.29 -8.34
N ALA A 83 4.29 -12.42 -8.78
CA ALA A 83 3.14 -11.82 -8.11
C ALA A 83 2.45 -12.83 -7.18
N VAL A 84 2.64 -12.67 -5.87
CA VAL A 84 2.12 -13.56 -4.84
C VAL A 84 0.69 -13.17 -4.46
N SER A 85 -0.20 -14.15 -4.40
CA SER A 85 -1.62 -13.99 -4.10
C SER A 85 -2.23 -15.25 -3.46
N ASN A 86 -3.51 -15.17 -3.10
CA ASN A 86 -4.32 -16.29 -2.56
C ASN A 86 -3.65 -17.01 -1.38
N VAL A 87 -2.96 -16.26 -0.52
CA VAL A 87 -2.20 -16.81 0.61
C VAL A 87 -3.13 -17.01 1.81
N THR A 88 -3.35 -18.25 2.23
CA THR A 88 -4.13 -18.55 3.45
C THR A 88 -3.51 -19.66 4.30
N VAL A 89 -3.85 -19.67 5.59
CA VAL A 89 -3.64 -20.82 6.49
C VAL A 89 -4.90 -20.96 7.34
N THR A 90 -5.54 -22.13 7.32
CA THR A 90 -6.73 -22.40 8.13
C THR A 90 -6.46 -22.16 9.62
N ALA A 91 -7.47 -21.66 10.35
CA ALA A 91 -7.33 -21.28 11.76
C ALA A 91 -6.83 -22.44 12.65
N THR A 92 -7.17 -23.68 12.31
CA THR A 92 -6.74 -24.92 12.98
C THR A 92 -5.26 -25.30 12.75
N HIS A 93 -4.61 -24.73 11.72
CA HIS A 93 -3.23 -25.04 11.31
C HIS A 93 -2.28 -23.83 11.39
N ARG A 94 -2.76 -22.69 11.92
CA ARG A 94 -1.93 -21.50 12.16
C ARG A 94 -0.73 -21.79 13.05
N ARG A 95 0.33 -20.98 12.89
CA ARG A 95 1.59 -21.05 13.66
C ARG A 95 2.40 -22.36 13.53
N ARG A 96 1.99 -23.34 12.70
CA ARG A 96 2.78 -24.55 12.37
C ARG A 96 3.85 -24.35 11.27
N GLY A 97 4.18 -23.11 10.90
CA GLY A 97 5.24 -22.79 9.92
C GLY A 97 4.91 -23.06 8.44
N LEU A 98 3.65 -23.38 8.11
CA LEU A 98 3.23 -23.74 6.74
C LEU A 98 3.49 -22.61 5.72
N LEU A 99 3.11 -21.36 6.05
CA LEU A 99 3.38 -20.20 5.19
C LEU A 99 4.87 -20.00 4.92
N SER A 100 5.75 -20.24 5.89
CA SER A 100 7.19 -20.12 5.67
C SER A 100 7.68 -21.14 4.65
N ARG A 101 7.27 -22.42 4.76
CA ARG A 101 7.60 -23.47 3.79
C ARG A 101 7.11 -23.14 2.37
N MET A 102 5.89 -22.61 2.23
CA MET A 102 5.34 -22.22 0.92
C MET A 102 6.09 -21.02 0.32
N MET A 103 6.37 -20.00 1.13
CA MET A 103 7.11 -18.79 0.72
C MET A 103 8.57 -19.09 0.36
N GLU A 104 9.26 -19.92 1.15
CA GLU A 104 10.64 -20.35 0.87
C GLU A 104 10.73 -21.09 -0.47
N ARG A 105 9.78 -21.99 -0.75
CA ARG A 105 9.67 -22.72 -2.02
C ARG A 105 9.45 -21.79 -3.20
N ASP A 106 8.46 -20.90 -3.10
CA ASP A 106 8.08 -20.02 -4.22
C ASP A 106 9.19 -19.01 -4.55
N LEU A 107 9.80 -18.38 -3.53
CA LEU A 107 10.89 -17.44 -3.73
C LEU A 107 12.21 -18.09 -4.18
N ALA A 108 12.38 -19.40 -3.99
CA ALA A 108 13.45 -20.16 -4.63
C ALA A 108 13.14 -20.34 -6.12
N GLY A 109 11.95 -20.86 -6.45
CA GLY A 109 11.51 -21.03 -7.84
C GLY A 109 11.46 -19.73 -8.64
N ALA A 110 11.12 -18.60 -8.02
CA ALA A 110 11.13 -17.28 -8.65
C ALA A 110 12.55 -16.86 -9.10
N ARG A 111 13.56 -17.14 -8.25
CA ARG A 111 14.97 -16.91 -8.63
C ARG A 111 15.43 -17.83 -9.75
N GLU A 112 15.02 -19.10 -9.72
CA GLU A 112 15.33 -20.07 -10.78
C GLU A 112 14.71 -19.66 -12.13
N ARG A 113 13.51 -19.06 -12.11
CA ARG A 113 12.85 -18.45 -13.29
C ARG A 113 13.50 -17.16 -13.78
N GLY A 114 14.40 -16.54 -13.00
CA GLY A 114 14.98 -15.24 -13.29
C GLY A 114 14.04 -14.05 -13.03
N ASP A 115 13.02 -14.22 -12.17
CA ASP A 115 12.18 -13.13 -11.67
C ASP A 115 13.07 -12.17 -10.85
N VAL A 116 13.02 -10.86 -11.12
CA VAL A 116 13.92 -9.84 -10.52
C VAL A 116 13.41 -9.39 -9.14
N VAL A 117 12.09 -9.37 -8.98
CA VAL A 117 11.40 -9.05 -7.73
C VAL A 117 10.26 -10.04 -7.48
N ALA A 118 9.84 -10.16 -6.23
CA ALA A 118 8.51 -10.67 -5.89
C ALA A 118 7.64 -9.51 -5.38
N THR A 119 6.34 -9.58 -5.63
CA THR A 119 5.36 -8.52 -5.35
C THR A 119 4.10 -9.08 -4.71
N LEU A 120 3.47 -8.30 -3.83
CA LEU A 120 2.16 -8.62 -3.24
C LEU A 120 1.44 -7.38 -2.73
N ILE A 121 0.16 -7.52 -2.37
CA ILE A 121 -0.57 -6.58 -1.53
C ILE A 121 -0.80 -7.24 -0.17
N ALA A 122 -0.44 -6.57 0.92
CA ALA A 122 -0.45 -7.18 2.26
C ALA A 122 -1.83 -7.10 2.91
N ALA A 123 -2.35 -8.24 3.38
CA ALA A 123 -3.58 -8.29 4.19
C ALA A 123 -3.35 -7.89 5.65
N GLU A 124 -2.15 -8.15 6.20
CA GLU A 124 -1.72 -7.67 7.51
C GLU A 124 -0.25 -7.22 7.43
N TYR A 125 0.04 -5.99 7.87
CA TYR A 125 1.37 -5.38 7.83
C TYR A 125 2.55 -6.25 8.35
N PRO A 126 2.46 -6.96 9.50
CA PRO A 126 3.61 -7.70 10.03
C PRO A 126 3.90 -9.05 9.33
N ILE A 127 3.05 -9.53 8.41
CA ILE A 127 3.19 -10.88 7.86
C ILE A 127 4.40 -11.02 6.94
N TYR A 128 4.65 -10.05 6.06
CA TYR A 128 5.55 -10.21 4.91
C TYR A 128 6.94 -9.59 5.12
N GLY A 129 7.11 -8.65 6.05
CA GLY A 129 8.42 -8.05 6.39
C GLY A 129 9.48 -9.07 6.82
N ARG A 130 9.09 -10.11 7.56
CA ARG A 130 9.98 -11.23 7.92
C ARG A 130 10.45 -12.09 6.74
N TYR A 131 9.79 -11.97 5.60
CA TYR A 131 10.16 -12.61 4.33
C TYR A 131 10.81 -11.61 3.37
N GLY A 132 11.34 -10.47 3.85
CA GLY A 132 12.10 -9.52 3.04
C GLY A 132 11.28 -8.66 2.07
N PHE A 133 9.94 -8.69 2.16
CA PHE A 133 9.08 -7.73 1.47
C PHE A 133 9.02 -6.42 2.26
N GLY A 134 9.18 -5.28 1.59
CA GLY A 134 8.88 -3.97 2.16
C GLY A 134 7.76 -3.27 1.39
N PRO A 135 6.96 -2.39 2.04
CA PRO A 135 6.02 -1.54 1.33
C PRO A 135 6.80 -0.60 0.41
N ALA A 136 6.49 -0.64 -0.89
CA ALA A 136 7.15 0.13 -1.94
C ALA A 136 6.25 1.25 -2.51
N THR A 137 4.93 1.07 -2.43
CA THR A 137 3.95 2.13 -2.71
C THR A 137 2.88 2.19 -1.62
N SER A 138 2.15 3.30 -1.61
CA SER A 138 0.97 3.53 -0.80
C SER A 138 -0.19 3.97 -1.71
N ALA A 139 -1.42 3.80 -1.23
CA ALA A 139 -2.63 4.23 -1.93
C ALA A 139 -3.47 5.11 -1.00
N ALA A 140 -4.23 6.02 -1.60
CA ALA A 140 -5.24 6.85 -0.96
C ALA A 140 -6.60 6.65 -1.61
N GLU A 141 -7.68 6.72 -0.83
CA GLU A 141 -9.04 6.94 -1.33
C GLU A 141 -9.48 8.35 -0.96
N TRP A 142 -9.84 9.14 -1.96
CA TRP A 142 -10.45 10.45 -1.82
C TRP A 142 -11.98 10.33 -1.87
N THR A 143 -12.64 11.05 -0.98
CA THR A 143 -14.09 11.31 -1.06
C THR A 143 -14.30 12.77 -1.43
N ILE A 144 -14.96 12.99 -2.56
CA ILE A 144 -15.31 14.30 -3.10
C ILE A 144 -16.75 14.62 -2.67
N ASP A 145 -16.94 15.77 -2.03
CA ASP A 145 -18.24 16.39 -1.76
C ASP A 145 -18.64 17.24 -2.97
N VAL A 146 -19.49 16.70 -3.85
CA VAL A 146 -19.77 17.28 -5.18
C VAL A 146 -20.37 18.70 -5.07
N PRO A 147 -21.40 18.97 -4.24
CA PRO A 147 -21.91 20.32 -4.02
C PRO A 147 -20.87 21.34 -3.57
N ARG A 148 -19.78 20.89 -2.92
CA ARG A 148 -18.71 21.78 -2.43
C ARG A 148 -17.57 22.00 -3.41
N THR A 149 -17.51 21.28 -4.54
CA THR A 149 -16.43 21.41 -5.53
C THR A 149 -16.26 22.81 -6.11
N GLY A 150 -17.32 23.63 -6.11
CA GLY A 150 -17.34 24.94 -6.76
C GLY A 150 -17.39 24.88 -8.28
N LEU A 151 -17.67 23.70 -8.86
CA LEU A 151 -17.95 23.55 -10.30
C LEU A 151 -19.27 24.24 -10.66
N ASP A 152 -19.34 24.86 -11.85
CA ASP A 152 -20.61 25.39 -12.36
C ASP A 152 -21.52 24.22 -12.79
N PRO A 153 -22.69 24.01 -12.15
CA PRO A 153 -23.61 22.94 -12.54
C PRO A 153 -24.23 23.14 -13.93
N ARG A 154 -24.09 24.33 -14.54
CA ARG A 154 -24.54 24.60 -15.92
C ARG A 154 -23.50 24.27 -16.98
N ARG A 155 -22.31 23.80 -16.59
CA ARG A 155 -21.23 23.47 -17.50
C ARG A 155 -21.65 22.35 -18.46
N ALA A 156 -21.90 22.69 -19.72
CA ALA A 156 -22.07 21.73 -20.79
C ALA A 156 -20.73 21.38 -21.43
N GLY A 157 -20.30 20.12 -21.31
CA GLY A 157 -19.14 19.57 -22.02
C GLY A 157 -17.76 20.00 -21.50
N LEU A 158 -16.76 19.73 -22.34
CA LEU A 158 -15.34 19.98 -22.05
C LEU A 158 -14.82 21.18 -22.85
N GLU A 159 -13.91 21.94 -22.25
CA GLU A 159 -13.35 23.17 -22.83
C GLU A 159 -12.20 22.88 -23.81
N ASP A 160 -11.71 21.65 -23.86
CA ASP A 160 -10.56 21.20 -24.66
C ASP A 160 -10.95 20.67 -26.04
N GLY A 161 -12.24 20.70 -26.39
CA GLY A 161 -12.78 20.10 -27.61
C GLY A 161 -12.83 18.57 -27.61
N GLY A 162 -12.39 17.92 -26.53
CA GLY A 162 -12.57 16.50 -26.30
C GLY A 162 -14.00 16.16 -25.86
N ARG A 163 -14.28 14.87 -25.71
CA ARG A 163 -15.59 14.38 -25.25
C ARG A 163 -15.45 13.13 -24.38
N VAL A 164 -16.47 12.88 -23.56
CA VAL A 164 -16.61 11.64 -22.80
C VAL A 164 -17.77 10.85 -23.38
N ASP A 165 -17.47 9.68 -23.94
CA ASP A 165 -18.43 8.74 -24.49
C ASP A 165 -18.74 7.66 -23.43
N LEU A 166 -20.02 7.36 -23.19
CA LEU A 166 -20.43 6.11 -22.53
C LEU A 166 -20.16 4.94 -23.48
N VAL A 167 -19.58 3.85 -22.97
CA VAL A 167 -19.23 2.66 -23.76
C VAL A 167 -19.64 1.38 -23.03
N ASP A 168 -19.66 0.25 -23.75
CA ASP A 168 -19.96 -1.05 -23.17
C ASP A 168 -18.71 -1.83 -22.72
N ALA A 169 -18.95 -2.99 -22.09
CA ALA A 169 -17.91 -3.91 -21.64
C ALA A 169 -17.04 -4.49 -22.77
N GLU A 170 -17.53 -4.56 -24.01
CA GLU A 170 -16.78 -5.05 -25.17
C GLU A 170 -15.79 -4.00 -25.68
N ASP A 171 -16.22 -2.74 -25.78
CA ASP A 171 -15.36 -1.61 -26.10
C ASP A 171 -14.23 -1.45 -25.07
N VAL A 172 -14.52 -1.66 -23.78
CA VAL A 172 -13.48 -1.68 -22.73
C VAL A 172 -12.46 -2.80 -22.95
N ARG A 173 -12.89 -4.00 -23.36
CA ARG A 173 -11.96 -5.10 -23.69
C ARG A 173 -11.13 -4.83 -24.94
N LYS A 174 -11.65 -4.08 -25.92
CA LYS A 174 -10.93 -3.68 -27.14
C LYS A 174 -9.92 -2.55 -26.87
N LEU A 175 -10.34 -1.49 -26.21
CA LEU A 175 -9.58 -0.23 -26.06
C LEU A 175 -8.69 -0.21 -24.80
N GLY A 176 -9.10 -0.90 -23.73
CA GLY A 176 -8.42 -0.91 -22.44
C GLY A 176 -6.97 -1.42 -22.47
N PRO A 177 -6.63 -2.53 -23.18
CA PRO A 177 -5.29 -3.08 -23.20
C PRO A 177 -4.22 -2.08 -23.69
N GLU A 178 -4.46 -1.40 -24.81
CA GLU A 178 -3.52 -0.44 -25.37
C GLU A 178 -3.39 0.82 -24.50
N LEU A 179 -4.51 1.35 -24.01
CA LEU A 179 -4.54 2.51 -23.13
C LEU A 179 -3.76 2.25 -21.83
N HIS A 180 -3.93 1.06 -21.24
CA HIS A 180 -3.19 0.64 -20.05
C HIS A 180 -1.70 0.46 -20.35
N GLU A 181 -1.32 -0.10 -21.50
CA GLU A 181 0.09 -0.26 -21.87
C GLU A 181 0.80 1.10 -22.04
N ARG A 182 0.10 2.10 -22.62
CA ARG A 182 0.58 3.49 -22.69
C ARG A 182 0.82 4.08 -21.30
N LEU A 183 -0.12 3.94 -20.36
CA LEU A 183 0.08 4.37 -18.97
C LEU A 183 1.21 3.61 -18.27
N ARG A 184 1.26 2.28 -18.46
CA ARG A 184 2.18 1.39 -17.76
C ARG A 184 3.64 1.75 -18.02
N ARG A 185 3.98 2.21 -19.23
CA ARG A 185 5.34 2.64 -19.61
C ARG A 185 5.80 3.92 -18.92
N THR A 186 4.87 4.78 -18.49
CA THR A 186 5.20 6.07 -17.86
C THR A 186 5.00 6.09 -16.34
N LEU A 187 4.29 5.11 -15.78
CA LEU A 187 3.93 5.05 -14.35
C LEU A 187 4.73 3.97 -13.59
N PRO A 188 5.73 4.34 -12.77
CA PRO A 188 6.44 3.39 -11.91
C PRO A 188 5.47 2.74 -10.91
N GLY A 189 5.62 1.42 -10.71
CA GLY A 189 4.69 0.63 -9.89
C GLY A 189 3.48 0.08 -10.66
N ALA A 190 3.25 0.51 -11.91
CA ALA A 190 2.26 -0.11 -12.78
C ALA A 190 2.68 -1.54 -13.17
N VAL A 191 1.69 -2.40 -13.39
CA VAL A 191 1.88 -3.82 -13.69
C VAL A 191 1.22 -4.22 -15.01
N SER A 192 1.72 -5.28 -15.65
CA SER A 192 1.07 -5.89 -16.83
C SER A 192 -0.36 -6.36 -16.50
N ARG A 193 -1.29 -6.21 -17.45
CA ARG A 193 -2.64 -6.79 -17.39
C ARG A 193 -2.84 -7.68 -18.61
N ASP A 194 -3.22 -8.92 -18.39
CA ASP A 194 -3.52 -9.90 -19.44
C ASP A 194 -4.98 -9.83 -19.90
N GLU A 195 -5.33 -10.57 -20.95
CA GLU A 195 -6.71 -10.68 -21.45
C GLU A 195 -7.69 -11.15 -20.36
N LEU A 196 -7.23 -12.08 -19.50
CA LEU A 196 -8.04 -12.62 -18.40
C LEU A 196 -8.44 -11.51 -17.42
N TRP A 197 -7.54 -10.60 -17.07
CA TRP A 197 -7.86 -9.42 -16.24
C TRP A 197 -8.98 -8.58 -16.87
N TRP A 198 -8.91 -8.30 -18.17
CA TRP A 198 -9.92 -7.52 -18.88
C TRP A 198 -11.27 -8.24 -18.95
N ARG A 199 -11.28 -9.54 -19.25
CA ARG A 199 -12.51 -10.35 -19.24
C ARG A 199 -13.14 -10.46 -17.86
N VAL A 200 -12.32 -10.52 -16.81
CA VAL A 200 -12.78 -10.60 -15.41
C VAL A 200 -13.33 -9.26 -14.92
N THR A 201 -12.65 -8.13 -15.16
CA THR A 201 -13.17 -6.82 -14.72
C THR A 201 -14.43 -6.39 -15.48
N THR A 202 -14.66 -6.95 -16.67
CA THR A 202 -15.84 -6.67 -17.51
C THR A 202 -16.92 -7.76 -17.44
N GLY A 203 -16.81 -8.73 -16.52
CA GLY A 203 -17.85 -9.73 -16.26
C GLY A 203 -18.00 -10.85 -17.30
N ALA A 204 -17.22 -10.82 -18.39
CA ALA A 204 -17.15 -11.88 -19.40
C ALA A 204 -16.51 -13.18 -18.86
N VAL A 205 -15.82 -13.10 -17.73
CA VAL A 205 -15.42 -14.24 -16.90
C VAL A 205 -15.75 -13.90 -15.45
N ARG A 206 -16.43 -14.80 -14.73
CA ARG A 206 -16.90 -14.55 -13.36
C ARG A 206 -16.09 -15.37 -12.36
N PHE A 207 -15.30 -14.71 -11.51
CA PHE A 207 -14.62 -15.37 -10.38
C PHE A 207 -15.35 -15.20 -9.05
N TRP A 208 -16.49 -14.52 -9.02
CA TRP A 208 -17.31 -14.30 -7.83
C TRP A 208 -18.77 -14.62 -8.14
N PRO A 209 -19.56 -15.13 -7.17
CA PRO A 209 -20.97 -15.47 -7.39
C PRO A 209 -21.83 -14.28 -7.83
N THR A 210 -21.41 -13.05 -7.49
CA THR A 210 -22.10 -11.82 -7.85
C THR A 210 -21.21 -10.91 -8.69
N PHE A 211 -21.80 -10.34 -9.75
CA PHE A 211 -21.21 -9.30 -10.58
C PHE A 211 -22.30 -8.26 -10.86
N LYS A 212 -22.09 -7.02 -10.39
CA LYS A 212 -22.86 -5.84 -10.83
C LYS A 212 -21.98 -5.12 -11.85
N GLU A 213 -22.43 -5.05 -13.09
CA GLU A 213 -21.70 -4.36 -14.15
C GLU A 213 -21.55 -2.87 -13.80
N PRO A 214 -20.33 -2.31 -13.84
CA PRO A 214 -20.12 -0.87 -13.70
C PRO A 214 -20.48 -0.15 -15.01
N CYS A 215 -20.80 1.13 -14.90
CA CYS A 215 -20.84 2.03 -16.05
C CYS A 215 -19.40 2.30 -16.52
N TYR A 216 -19.18 2.33 -17.83
CA TYR A 216 -17.89 2.63 -18.43
C TYR A 216 -17.95 3.90 -19.26
N VAL A 217 -16.89 4.69 -19.18
CA VAL A 217 -16.70 5.88 -20.01
C VAL A 217 -15.31 5.94 -20.60
N VAL A 218 -15.22 6.52 -21.80
CA VAL A 218 -13.97 6.79 -22.52
C VAL A 218 -13.87 8.28 -22.80
N TYR A 219 -12.74 8.88 -22.45
CA TYR A 219 -12.38 10.22 -22.93
C TYR A 219 -11.65 10.10 -24.27
N ARG A 220 -12.15 10.86 -25.25
CA ARG A 220 -11.50 11.12 -26.53
C ARG A 220 -11.03 12.56 -26.59
N SER A 221 -9.80 12.80 -27.00
CA SER A 221 -9.33 14.17 -27.26
C SER A 221 -10.00 14.77 -28.50
N ALA A 222 -9.76 16.06 -28.77
CA ALA A 222 -10.32 16.75 -29.94
C ALA A 222 -9.94 16.11 -31.29
N ALA A 223 -8.88 15.29 -31.33
CA ALA A 223 -8.48 14.50 -32.51
C ALA A 223 -9.26 13.17 -32.66
N GLY A 224 -10.08 12.79 -31.67
CA GLY A 224 -10.80 11.51 -31.61
C GLY A 224 -10.05 10.38 -30.89
N GLU A 225 -8.78 10.62 -30.54
CA GLU A 225 -7.88 9.65 -29.91
C GLU A 225 -8.31 9.30 -28.48
N VAL A 226 -8.28 8.01 -28.14
CA VAL A 226 -8.59 7.53 -26.80
C VAL A 226 -7.41 7.81 -25.87
N GLU A 227 -7.64 8.67 -24.87
CA GLU A 227 -6.62 9.06 -23.89
C GLU A 227 -7.03 8.80 -22.43
N GLY A 228 -8.30 8.46 -22.19
CA GLY A 228 -8.74 8.08 -20.86
C GLY A 228 -9.91 7.10 -20.87
N MET A 229 -10.04 6.34 -19.79
CA MET A 229 -11.17 5.44 -19.55
C MET A 229 -11.39 5.27 -18.04
N ALA A 230 -12.65 5.21 -17.61
CA ALA A 230 -13.02 4.92 -16.23
C ALA A 230 -14.17 3.92 -16.15
N ALA A 231 -14.20 3.15 -15.05
CA ALA A 231 -15.32 2.33 -14.65
C ALA A 231 -15.82 2.76 -13.27
N TYR A 232 -17.14 2.90 -13.10
CA TYR A 232 -17.73 3.32 -11.82
C TYR A 232 -19.08 2.65 -11.58
N THR A 233 -19.49 2.59 -10.31
CA THR A 233 -20.84 2.17 -9.91
C THR A 233 -21.49 3.25 -9.08
N VAL A 234 -22.76 3.53 -9.33
CA VAL A 234 -23.58 4.39 -8.46
C VAL A 234 -24.48 3.50 -7.59
N ASP A 235 -24.72 3.92 -6.36
CA ASP A 235 -25.80 3.40 -5.49
C ASP A 235 -27.09 4.22 -5.67
N ASP A 236 -28.17 3.79 -5.03
CA ASP A 236 -29.52 4.33 -5.18
C ASP A 236 -30.02 4.77 -3.79
N GLU A 237 -29.34 5.77 -3.23
CA GLU A 237 -29.54 6.25 -1.87
C GLU A 237 -30.48 7.46 -1.88
N TRP A 238 -31.63 7.34 -1.22
CA TRP A 238 -32.65 8.40 -1.15
C TRP A 238 -32.97 8.76 0.30
N THR A 239 -33.26 10.03 0.53
CA THR A 239 -33.85 10.47 1.81
C THR A 239 -35.33 10.10 1.90
N ASP A 240 -35.86 10.08 3.13
CA ASP A 240 -37.31 9.98 3.38
C ASP A 240 -38.11 11.10 2.67
N ALA A 241 -37.47 12.25 2.46
CA ALA A 241 -38.00 13.40 1.71
C ALA A 241 -37.88 13.26 0.17
N LYS A 242 -37.57 12.05 -0.35
CA LYS A 242 -37.44 11.73 -1.77
C LYS A 242 -36.40 12.60 -2.50
N GLN A 243 -35.29 12.90 -1.85
CA GLN A 243 -34.11 13.54 -2.47
C GLN A 243 -32.99 12.50 -2.63
N PRO A 244 -32.30 12.45 -3.78
CA PRO A 244 -31.19 11.52 -3.97
C PRO A 244 -29.92 12.01 -3.27
N LEU A 245 -29.16 11.08 -2.69
CA LEU A 245 -27.87 11.27 -2.04
C LEU A 245 -26.80 10.32 -2.60
N ASN A 246 -26.92 9.99 -3.89
CA ASN A 246 -26.16 8.94 -4.54
C ASN A 246 -24.63 9.18 -4.43
N THR A 247 -23.91 8.09 -4.18
CA THR A 247 -22.45 8.04 -4.14
C THR A 247 -21.93 7.26 -5.35
N ALA A 248 -21.29 7.96 -6.29
CA ALA A 248 -20.53 7.31 -7.34
C ALA A 248 -19.22 6.75 -6.79
N ARG A 249 -18.91 5.49 -7.11
CA ARG A 249 -17.73 4.77 -6.64
C ARG A 249 -16.91 4.32 -7.84
N VAL A 250 -15.81 5.00 -8.10
CA VAL A 250 -14.87 4.66 -9.17
C VAL A 250 -14.17 3.34 -8.82
N LYS A 251 -14.21 2.39 -9.75
CA LYS A 251 -13.53 1.08 -9.65
C LYS A 251 -12.09 1.20 -10.12
N TRP A 252 -11.88 1.90 -11.22
CA TRP A 252 -10.59 2.30 -11.75
C TRP A 252 -10.77 3.48 -12.72
N LEU A 253 -9.70 4.27 -12.87
CA LEU A 253 -9.61 5.37 -13.83
C LEU A 253 -8.19 5.39 -14.39
N THR A 254 -8.10 5.38 -15.71
CA THR A 254 -6.86 5.40 -16.50
C THR A 254 -6.88 6.66 -17.34
N GLY A 255 -5.91 7.56 -17.15
CA GLY A 255 -5.70 8.72 -18.03
C GLY A 255 -4.23 8.77 -18.42
N VAL A 256 -3.93 8.82 -19.71
CA VAL A 256 -2.53 8.91 -20.20
C VAL A 256 -2.08 10.35 -20.44
N THR A 257 -3.01 11.31 -20.34
CA THR A 257 -2.75 12.75 -20.34
C THR A 257 -3.46 13.43 -19.17
N PRO A 258 -2.92 14.54 -18.62
CA PRO A 258 -3.61 15.31 -17.57
C PRO A 258 -4.96 15.87 -18.02
N ALA A 259 -5.15 16.12 -19.31
CA ALA A 259 -6.42 16.55 -19.90
C ALA A 259 -7.48 15.45 -19.79
N ALA A 260 -7.15 14.21 -20.19
CA ALA A 260 -8.03 13.07 -20.08
C ALA A 260 -8.41 12.76 -18.62
N GLU A 261 -7.46 12.84 -17.70
CA GLU A 261 -7.72 12.61 -16.28
C GLU A 261 -8.63 13.70 -15.69
N ARG A 262 -8.34 14.99 -15.95
CA ARG A 262 -9.22 16.10 -15.58
C ARG A 262 -10.63 15.91 -16.14
N ALA A 263 -10.75 15.59 -17.42
CA ALA A 263 -12.03 15.41 -18.10
C ALA A 263 -12.89 14.32 -17.46
N LEU A 264 -12.30 13.16 -17.14
CA LEU A 264 -13.00 12.06 -16.48
C LEU A 264 -13.41 12.42 -15.03
N TRP A 265 -12.57 13.12 -14.27
CA TRP A 265 -12.95 13.59 -12.93
C TRP A 265 -14.07 14.62 -12.95
N LEU A 266 -14.03 15.56 -13.91
CA LEU A 266 -15.09 16.56 -14.08
C LEU A 266 -16.41 15.90 -14.49
N TYR A 267 -16.39 14.95 -15.42
CA TYR A 267 -17.56 14.13 -15.79
C TYR A 267 -18.14 13.41 -14.56
N LEU A 268 -17.30 12.78 -13.75
CA LEU A 268 -17.75 12.07 -12.55
C LEU A 268 -18.39 13.00 -11.51
N CYS A 269 -17.94 14.27 -11.45
CA CYS A 269 -18.50 15.30 -10.56
C CYS A 269 -19.67 16.08 -11.18
N SER A 270 -20.00 15.88 -12.46
CA SER A 270 -21.14 16.51 -13.14
C SER A 270 -22.33 15.56 -13.34
N MET A 271 -22.31 14.38 -12.72
CA MET A 271 -23.44 13.46 -12.76
C MET A 271 -24.58 13.97 -11.87
N ASP A 272 -25.76 14.17 -12.45
CA ASP A 272 -26.95 14.50 -11.71
C ASP A 272 -27.22 13.47 -10.60
N TRP A 273 -27.81 13.94 -9.50
CA TRP A 273 -28.13 13.17 -8.29
C TRP A 273 -26.93 12.64 -7.48
N VAL A 274 -25.71 12.69 -8.03
CA VAL A 274 -24.49 12.28 -7.32
C VAL A 274 -23.98 13.41 -6.43
N VAL A 275 -24.20 13.29 -5.13
CA VAL A 275 -23.68 14.25 -4.14
C VAL A 275 -22.26 13.92 -3.68
N ARG A 276 -21.79 12.70 -3.97
CA ARG A 276 -20.48 12.21 -3.50
C ARG A 276 -19.79 11.34 -4.54
N VAL A 277 -18.50 11.58 -4.78
CA VAL A 277 -17.67 10.69 -5.60
C VAL A 277 -16.57 10.10 -4.73
N LYS A 278 -16.46 8.77 -4.68
CA LYS A 278 -15.30 8.05 -4.13
C LYS A 278 -14.36 7.70 -5.26
N SER A 279 -13.10 8.14 -5.15
CA SER A 279 -12.10 8.00 -6.21
C SER A 279 -11.64 6.57 -6.49
N GLY A 280 -11.99 5.62 -5.63
CA GLY A 280 -11.26 4.36 -5.53
C GLY A 280 -9.80 4.59 -5.11
N TRP A 281 -8.97 3.58 -5.27
CA TRP A 281 -7.55 3.66 -4.91
C TRP A 281 -6.76 4.48 -5.93
N ARG A 282 -6.17 5.57 -5.45
CA ARG A 282 -5.34 6.54 -6.19
C ARG A 282 -3.97 6.66 -5.52
N ALA A 283 -3.04 7.35 -6.17
CA ALA A 283 -1.80 7.73 -5.52
C ALA A 283 -2.07 8.78 -4.41
N PRO A 284 -1.27 8.88 -3.34
CA PRO A 284 -1.44 9.94 -2.34
C PRO A 284 -1.11 11.35 -2.87
N ASP A 285 -0.29 11.43 -3.91
CA ASP A 285 0.14 12.62 -4.66
C ASP A 285 -0.66 12.84 -5.96
N ASP A 286 -1.85 12.25 -6.04
CA ASP A 286 -2.77 12.39 -7.18
C ASP A 286 -3.22 13.84 -7.41
N LEU A 287 -3.37 14.23 -8.67
CA LEU A 287 -3.74 15.59 -9.07
C LEU A 287 -5.23 15.89 -8.89
N LEU A 288 -6.08 14.90 -8.59
CA LEU A 288 -7.53 15.02 -8.42
C LEU A 288 -7.99 16.31 -7.69
N PRO A 289 -7.48 16.66 -6.49
CA PRO A 289 -7.94 17.86 -5.78
C PRO A 289 -7.68 19.15 -6.57
N HIS A 290 -6.63 19.19 -7.39
CA HIS A 290 -6.22 20.35 -8.18
C HIS A 290 -7.05 20.54 -9.46
N PHE A 291 -7.90 19.58 -9.83
CA PHE A 291 -8.88 19.75 -10.91
C PHE A 291 -10.16 20.46 -10.46
N LEU A 292 -10.35 20.63 -9.15
CA LEU A 292 -11.55 21.21 -8.53
C LEU A 292 -11.32 22.69 -8.15
N PRO A 293 -12.30 23.58 -8.36
CA PRO A 293 -12.25 24.97 -7.89
C PRO A 293 -12.06 25.11 -6.36
N ASP A 294 -12.76 24.33 -5.53
CA ASP A 294 -12.39 24.10 -4.12
C ASP A 294 -11.66 22.75 -3.97
N PRO A 295 -10.33 22.74 -3.83
CA PRO A 295 -9.58 21.50 -3.60
C PRO A 295 -9.93 20.83 -2.25
N ARG A 296 -10.54 21.55 -1.30
CA ARG A 296 -11.00 20.97 -0.01
C ARG A 296 -12.29 20.17 -0.14
N ALA A 297 -12.95 20.20 -1.29
CA ALA A 297 -14.08 19.33 -1.59
C ALA A 297 -13.64 17.87 -1.70
N ALA A 298 -12.39 17.61 -2.12
CA ALA A 298 -11.77 16.29 -2.11
C ALA A 298 -10.99 16.07 -0.80
N ALA A 299 -11.47 15.17 0.05
CA ALA A 299 -10.80 14.79 1.30
C ALA A 299 -10.24 13.37 1.22
N VAL A 300 -8.99 13.16 1.67
CA VAL A 300 -8.44 11.80 1.88
C VAL A 300 -9.22 11.12 2.99
N THR A 301 -9.98 10.08 2.66
CA THR A 301 -10.77 9.30 3.62
C THR A 301 -10.12 7.99 4.04
N THR A 302 -9.17 7.47 3.25
CA THR A 302 -8.36 6.30 3.61
C THR A 302 -6.96 6.46 3.02
N GLN A 303 -5.92 6.04 3.75
CA GLN A 303 -4.56 5.92 3.23
C GLN A 303 -3.88 4.68 3.85
N ALA A 304 -3.21 3.87 3.02
CA ALA A 304 -2.54 2.65 3.45
C ALA A 304 -1.32 2.32 2.57
N ASP A 305 -0.50 1.36 2.98
CA ASP A 305 0.42 0.66 2.09
C ASP A 305 -0.34 -0.10 0.99
N TRP A 306 0.32 -0.30 -0.16
CA TRP A 306 -0.31 -0.95 -1.33
C TRP A 306 0.58 -2.04 -1.92
N LEU A 307 1.51 -1.69 -2.82
CA LEU A 307 2.44 -2.65 -3.41
C LEU A 307 3.60 -2.90 -2.44
N TRP A 308 3.79 -4.15 -2.05
CA TRP A 308 4.98 -4.62 -1.34
C TRP A 308 5.91 -5.31 -2.33
N VAL A 309 7.21 -5.07 -2.18
CA VAL A 309 8.27 -5.60 -3.06
C VAL A 309 9.33 -6.30 -2.23
N ARG A 310 9.71 -7.50 -2.65
CA ARG A 310 10.96 -8.17 -2.26
C ARG A 310 11.90 -8.18 -3.47
N ILE A 311 13.13 -7.74 -3.30
CA ILE A 311 14.17 -7.86 -4.33
C ILE A 311 14.71 -9.30 -4.34
N LEU A 312 14.75 -9.92 -5.52
CA LEU A 312 15.31 -11.27 -5.73
C LEU A 312 16.70 -11.20 -6.38
N ASP A 313 16.87 -10.31 -7.35
CA ASP A 313 18.15 -9.95 -7.98
C ASP A 313 18.48 -8.47 -7.73
N VAL A 314 19.48 -8.22 -6.89
CA VAL A 314 19.92 -6.87 -6.49
C VAL A 314 20.59 -6.13 -7.65
N VAL A 315 21.27 -6.82 -8.56
CA VAL A 315 21.93 -6.18 -9.71
C VAL A 315 20.87 -5.72 -10.69
N ARG A 316 20.04 -6.65 -11.19
CA ARG A 316 19.01 -6.33 -12.20
C ARG A 316 17.98 -5.31 -11.66
N ALA A 317 17.59 -5.39 -10.39
CA ALA A 317 16.67 -4.41 -9.80
C ALA A 317 17.24 -2.98 -9.69
N LEU A 318 18.56 -2.84 -9.50
CA LEU A 318 19.22 -1.53 -9.40
C LEU A 318 19.69 -1.01 -10.77
N GLU A 319 20.03 -1.87 -11.72
CA GLU A 319 20.43 -1.47 -13.08
C GLU A 319 19.25 -1.14 -13.99
N ALA A 320 18.10 -1.82 -13.83
CA ALA A 320 16.91 -1.56 -14.65
C ALA A 320 16.26 -0.19 -14.36
N ARG A 321 16.45 0.36 -13.15
CA ARG A 321 15.85 1.65 -12.77
C ARG A 321 16.77 2.83 -13.04
N THR A 322 16.17 3.97 -13.33
CA THR A 322 16.89 5.25 -13.40
C THR A 322 17.02 5.90 -12.02
N TYR A 323 17.92 6.89 -11.97
CA TYR A 323 18.21 7.74 -10.82
C TYR A 323 18.36 9.17 -11.31
N GLU A 324 18.03 10.16 -10.47
CA GLU A 324 18.08 11.58 -10.84
C GLU A 324 19.51 12.10 -10.99
N GLY A 325 20.34 11.96 -9.93
CA GLY A 325 21.73 12.41 -9.89
C GLY A 325 22.76 11.36 -10.35
N ALA A 326 23.93 11.81 -10.81
CA ALA A 326 25.08 10.94 -11.11
C ALA A 326 25.98 10.78 -9.88
N GLY A 327 26.60 9.62 -9.69
CA GLY A 327 27.41 9.35 -8.49
C GLY A 327 27.80 7.88 -8.30
N SER A 328 28.45 7.58 -7.17
CA SER A 328 28.74 6.20 -6.76
C SER A 328 28.48 6.01 -5.28
N LEU A 329 27.94 4.83 -4.97
CA LEU A 329 27.46 4.42 -3.67
C LEU A 329 27.85 2.97 -3.42
N VAL A 330 28.40 2.66 -2.24
CA VAL A 330 28.41 1.28 -1.75
C VAL A 330 27.20 1.08 -0.84
N LEU A 331 26.48 0.00 -1.11
CA LEU A 331 25.30 -0.50 -0.41
C LEU A 331 25.70 -1.81 0.29
N GLU A 332 25.61 -1.87 1.62
CA GLU A 332 25.56 -3.16 2.32
C GLU A 332 24.10 -3.64 2.31
N VAL A 333 23.84 -4.86 1.85
CA VAL A 333 22.50 -5.45 1.71
C VAL A 333 22.45 -6.73 2.54
N ALA A 334 21.65 -6.72 3.61
CA ALA A 334 21.43 -7.87 4.47
C ALA A 334 20.14 -8.60 4.08
N ASP A 335 20.25 -9.82 3.53
CA ASP A 335 19.09 -10.72 3.36
C ASP A 335 19.31 -12.02 4.16
N ARG A 336 18.70 -12.06 5.35
CA ARG A 336 18.67 -13.24 6.23
C ARG A 336 17.90 -14.42 5.65
N THR A 337 17.14 -14.21 4.58
CA THR A 337 16.30 -15.19 3.91
C THR A 337 16.70 -15.41 2.43
N GLY A 338 17.87 -14.91 2.04
CA GLY A 338 18.48 -15.16 0.74
C GLY A 338 19.46 -16.33 0.80
N PRO A 339 19.91 -16.87 -0.35
CA PRO A 339 20.75 -18.08 -0.40
C PRO A 339 22.05 -18.01 0.42
N ALA A 340 22.57 -16.80 0.69
CA ALA A 340 23.78 -16.57 1.47
C ALA A 340 23.54 -16.22 2.96
N GLY A 341 22.29 -16.02 3.39
CA GLY A 341 21.91 -15.70 4.77
C GLY A 341 22.58 -14.45 5.40
N GLY A 342 23.23 -13.61 4.60
CA GLY A 342 24.31 -12.73 5.04
C GLY A 342 24.27 -11.31 4.51
N VAL A 343 25.25 -10.51 4.94
CA VAL A 343 25.47 -9.14 4.45
C VAL A 343 26.33 -9.19 3.19
N THR A 344 25.78 -8.71 2.09
CA THR A 344 26.46 -8.63 0.79
C THR A 344 26.74 -7.17 0.43
N GLY A 345 27.97 -6.87 0.00
CA GLY A 345 28.35 -5.52 -0.42
C GLY A 345 28.18 -5.34 -1.92
N TRP A 346 27.44 -4.30 -2.31
CA TRP A 346 27.17 -3.93 -3.71
C TRP A 346 27.63 -2.51 -3.96
N ARG A 347 28.41 -2.28 -5.02
CA ARG A 347 28.77 -0.95 -5.50
C ARG A 347 27.87 -0.57 -6.66
N LEU A 348 26.99 0.40 -6.42
CA LEU A 348 26.18 1.07 -7.43
C LEU A 348 26.95 2.29 -7.96
N ARG A 349 26.97 2.48 -9.28
CA ARG A 349 27.60 3.63 -9.94
C ARG A 349 26.77 4.06 -11.14
N ARG A 350 26.45 5.36 -11.21
CA ARG A 350 25.85 6.02 -12.37
C ARG A 350 26.84 7.02 -12.95
N THR A 351 27.37 6.71 -14.12
CA THR A 351 28.28 7.58 -14.92
C THR A 351 27.61 8.15 -16.18
N GLY A 352 26.33 7.86 -16.41
CA GLY A 352 25.57 8.30 -17.58
C GLY A 352 24.07 8.05 -17.38
N PRO A 353 23.27 7.82 -18.44
CA PRO A 353 21.83 7.53 -18.30
C PRO A 353 21.57 6.23 -17.51
N GLY A 354 22.38 5.18 -17.73
CA GLY A 354 22.29 3.90 -17.02
C GLY A 354 23.03 3.86 -15.68
N ALA A 355 22.58 2.98 -14.79
CA ALA A 355 23.28 2.59 -13.58
C ALA A 355 24.01 1.25 -13.78
N VAL A 356 25.13 1.05 -13.09
CA VAL A 356 25.88 -0.21 -13.06
C VAL A 356 26.04 -0.65 -11.60
N CYS A 357 25.67 -1.89 -11.30
CA CYS A 357 25.74 -2.50 -9.98
C CYS A 357 26.69 -3.70 -10.03
N ARG A 358 27.73 -3.71 -9.19
CA ARG A 358 28.68 -4.83 -9.10
C ARG A 358 28.89 -5.25 -7.65
N PRO A 359 29.24 -6.52 -7.37
CA PRO A 359 29.76 -6.91 -6.06
C PRO A 359 30.92 -5.99 -5.67
N GLY A 360 30.89 -5.46 -4.44
CA GLY A 360 31.84 -4.48 -4.00
C GLY A 360 31.77 -4.25 -2.50
N ARG A 361 32.83 -4.62 -1.78
CA ARG A 361 32.99 -4.24 -0.37
C ARG A 361 33.18 -2.71 -0.27
N PRO A 362 32.80 -2.08 0.86
CA PRO A 362 33.24 -0.73 1.16
C PRO A 362 34.78 -0.69 1.15
N PRO A 363 35.41 0.42 0.71
CA PRO A 363 36.84 0.57 0.92
C PRO A 363 37.11 0.47 2.43
N ILE A 364 38.07 -0.39 2.81
CA ILE A 364 38.54 -0.45 4.19
C ILE A 364 39.05 0.94 4.54
N CYS A 365 38.47 1.56 5.56
CA CYS A 365 38.86 2.91 5.95
C CYS A 365 40.30 2.83 6.49
N PRO A 366 41.30 3.51 5.90
CA PRO A 366 42.71 3.36 6.31
C PRO A 366 43.03 3.82 7.75
N TRP A 367 42.01 4.33 8.46
CA TRP A 367 42.09 4.88 9.81
C TRP A 367 41.71 3.89 10.93
N THR A 368 41.44 2.62 10.62
CA THR A 368 41.37 1.55 11.63
C THR A 368 42.75 0.97 11.91
N SER A 369 43.59 1.73 12.59
CA SER A 369 44.78 1.20 13.25
C SER A 369 44.35 0.19 14.35
N PRO A 370 45.06 -0.94 14.58
CA PRO A 370 44.59 -1.98 15.51
C PRO A 370 44.69 -1.66 17.02
N SER A 371 45.06 -0.44 17.39
CA SER A 371 45.12 0.01 18.79
C SER A 371 44.08 1.12 19.03
N TRP A 372 43.68 1.29 20.31
CA TRP A 372 42.63 2.18 20.83
C TRP A 372 41.20 1.58 20.93
N PRO A 373 40.90 0.84 22.01
CA PRO A 373 39.54 0.47 22.38
C PRO A 373 38.79 1.67 23.02
N CYS A 374 38.28 2.60 22.20
CA CYS A 374 37.47 3.72 22.67
C CYS A 374 36.25 4.00 21.77
N CYS A 375 35.14 3.28 22.01
CA CYS A 375 33.78 3.87 21.95
C CYS A 375 32.72 2.94 22.55
N GLY A 376 32.88 2.56 23.82
CA GLY A 376 31.74 2.16 24.64
C GLY A 376 30.92 3.40 25.03
N SER A 377 29.59 3.29 24.95
CA SER A 377 28.59 4.08 25.69
C SER A 377 28.96 5.50 26.16
N VAL A 378 28.48 6.54 25.48
CA VAL A 378 28.27 7.86 26.09
C VAL A 378 26.83 8.33 25.87
N THR A 379 26.05 8.21 26.93
CA THR A 379 24.76 8.89 27.11
C THR A 379 24.97 10.17 27.91
N SER A 380 24.88 11.36 27.30
CA SER A 380 24.46 12.57 28.02
C SER A 380 23.93 13.67 27.09
N ARG A 381 23.16 14.58 27.67
CA ARG A 381 22.13 15.43 27.05
C ARG A 381 22.64 16.84 26.66
N ARG A 382 21.81 17.50 25.83
CA ARG A 382 21.62 18.97 25.64
C ARG A 382 22.58 19.73 24.70
N CYS A 383 22.06 20.00 23.50
CA CYS A 383 21.75 21.37 23.03
C CYS A 383 20.41 21.32 22.24
N GLY A 384 19.51 22.28 22.43
CA GLY A 384 18.33 22.49 21.57
C GLY A 384 18.71 23.32 20.33
N TRP A 385 17.88 23.51 19.30
CA TRP A 385 16.42 23.36 19.15
C TRP A 385 16.10 22.41 17.96
N LEU A 386 14.87 22.07 17.58
CA LEU A 386 13.53 22.56 17.96
C LEU A 386 12.63 21.40 18.46
N ARG A 387 11.46 21.13 17.84
CA ARG A 387 10.61 19.96 18.15
C ARG A 387 9.85 19.43 16.93
N SER A 388 9.83 18.12 16.77
CA SER A 388 8.67 17.36 16.30
C SER A 388 8.64 16.01 17.01
N ALA A 389 7.66 15.82 17.90
CA ALA A 389 7.40 14.55 18.57
C ALA A 389 5.87 14.36 18.63
N GLY A 390 5.32 13.16 18.42
CA GLY A 390 5.98 11.90 18.10
C GLY A 390 5.06 10.72 18.44
N SER A 391 5.62 9.53 18.63
CA SER A 391 4.94 8.43 19.32
C SER A 391 5.93 7.62 20.16
N GLY A 392 5.80 7.70 21.47
CA GLY A 392 6.71 7.05 22.42
C GLY A 392 6.10 6.99 23.81
N LYS A 393 5.64 5.79 24.19
CA LYS A 393 5.06 5.51 25.52
C LYS A 393 6.11 5.78 26.61
N ASN A 394 5.70 6.43 27.70
CA ASN A 394 6.61 6.84 28.76
C ASN A 394 5.92 6.68 30.13
N GLU A 395 5.98 5.48 30.69
CA GLU A 395 5.63 5.23 32.09
C GLU A 395 6.82 5.61 32.99
N ARG A 396 6.54 6.26 34.12
CA ARG A 396 7.58 6.78 35.04
C ARG A 396 7.80 5.82 36.20
N ALA A 397 9.06 5.51 36.50
CA ALA A 397 9.49 4.96 37.78
C ALA A 397 10.36 5.99 38.54
N PRO A 398 10.29 6.07 39.88
CA PRO A 398 11.03 7.04 40.69
C PRO A 398 12.49 6.62 40.96
N PRO A 399 13.38 7.56 41.38
CA PRO A 399 14.82 7.31 41.47
C PRO A 399 15.26 6.64 42.77
N VAL A 400 16.24 5.74 42.69
CA VAL A 400 16.95 5.14 43.83
C VAL A 400 18.31 5.83 44.04
N ARG A 401 18.67 6.08 45.29
CA ARG A 401 19.96 6.69 45.72
C ARG A 401 21.08 5.63 45.83
N PRO A 402 22.38 6.02 45.78
CA PRO A 402 23.49 5.09 45.57
C PRO A 402 23.85 4.22 46.79
N THR A 403 24.47 3.08 46.47
CA THR A 403 24.97 2.01 47.35
C THR A 403 26.16 2.44 48.23
N PRO A 404 26.52 1.58 49.21
CA PRO A 404 27.91 1.08 49.19
C PRO A 404 28.08 -0.44 49.41
N CYS A 405 29.12 -0.96 48.74
CA CYS A 405 30.03 -2.07 49.08
C CYS A 405 29.54 -3.40 49.71
N CYS A 406 29.73 -4.47 48.92
CA CYS A 406 30.41 -5.75 49.22
C CYS A 406 30.31 -6.42 50.61
N VAL A 407 29.90 -7.70 50.64
CA VAL A 407 30.64 -8.87 51.19
C VAL A 407 29.91 -10.17 50.79
N LEU A 408 30.66 -11.23 50.42
CA LEU A 408 30.25 -12.65 50.36
C LEU A 408 30.92 -13.36 51.57
N PRO A 409 30.30 -14.36 52.25
CA PRO A 409 29.94 -15.68 51.69
C PRO A 409 28.56 -16.19 52.22
N GLY A 410 28.08 -17.43 52.08
CA GLY A 410 28.63 -18.70 51.54
C GLY A 410 27.58 -19.84 51.63
N ASP A 411 28.03 -21.09 51.44
CA ASP A 411 27.23 -22.31 51.26
C ASP A 411 26.19 -22.72 52.32
N ARG A 412 25.37 -23.71 51.88
CA ARG A 412 24.41 -24.63 52.58
C ARG A 412 22.94 -24.23 52.38
N GLY A 413 22.01 -25.17 52.18
CA GLY A 413 22.11 -26.62 52.06
C GLY A 413 20.70 -27.23 51.98
N ALA A 414 20.54 -28.40 51.36
CA ALA A 414 19.23 -28.97 51.09
C ALA A 414 18.45 -29.38 52.36
N ARG A 415 17.10 -29.28 52.29
CA ARG A 415 16.22 -30.39 52.70
C ARG A 415 14.77 -30.27 52.21
N THR A 416 14.22 -31.43 51.88
CA THR A 416 12.83 -31.73 51.47
C THR A 416 12.02 -32.30 52.64
N CYS A 417 10.70 -32.08 52.66
CA CYS A 417 9.61 -32.95 53.17
C CYS A 417 8.27 -32.17 52.98
N SER A 418 7.21 -32.69 52.34
CA SER A 418 6.20 -33.66 52.84
C SER A 418 5.47 -33.16 54.11
N GLU A 419 4.15 -33.28 54.29
CA GLU A 419 3.10 -34.01 53.57
C GLU A 419 1.69 -33.64 54.13
N ARG A 420 0.58 -33.94 53.41
CA ARG A 420 -0.83 -34.12 53.89
C ARG A 420 -1.57 -32.91 54.55
N GLY A 421 -2.90 -32.80 54.35
CA GLY A 421 -3.73 -31.92 55.20
C GLY A 421 -5.14 -31.48 54.75
N ARG A 422 -6.01 -32.44 54.40
CA ARG A 422 -7.46 -32.29 54.02
C ARG A 422 -8.27 -31.06 54.57
N SER A 423 -9.12 -30.54 53.67
CA SER A 423 -10.59 -30.32 53.85
C SER A 423 -11.21 -28.91 54.05
N ARG A 424 -12.47 -28.86 53.60
CA ARG A 424 -13.57 -27.88 53.78
C ARG A 424 -13.64 -26.70 52.80
N ALA A 425 -14.75 -26.70 52.07
CA ALA A 425 -15.20 -25.63 51.21
C ALA A 425 -15.76 -24.44 52.02
N ARG A 426 -15.64 -23.24 51.45
CA ARG A 426 -16.63 -22.15 51.54
C ARG A 426 -16.50 -21.27 50.30
N ALA A 427 -17.63 -20.73 49.85
CA ALA A 427 -17.71 -19.95 48.62
C ALA A 427 -16.95 -18.63 48.74
N ALA A 428 -16.22 -18.25 47.69
CA ALA A 428 -15.55 -16.97 47.57
C ALA A 428 -16.27 -16.10 46.52
N CYS A 429 -16.94 -15.05 46.99
CA CYS A 429 -17.29 -13.93 46.13
C CYS A 429 -16.06 -13.03 45.93
N LEU A 430 -15.95 -12.49 44.70
CA LEU A 430 -15.25 -11.25 44.35
C LEU A 430 -13.70 -11.22 44.45
N LEU A 431 -13.10 -11.33 43.25
CA LEU A 431 -11.96 -10.52 42.75
C LEU A 431 -10.57 -10.63 43.43
N PRO A 432 -9.60 -11.28 42.77
CA PRO A 432 -8.18 -10.95 42.85
C PRO A 432 -7.72 -10.11 41.64
N PRO A 433 -6.76 -9.18 41.79
CA PRO A 433 -6.12 -8.50 40.67
C PRO A 433 -5.06 -9.42 40.03
N VAL A 434 -5.19 -9.71 38.72
CA VAL A 434 -4.20 -10.51 37.99
C VAL A 434 -3.13 -9.58 37.39
N THR A 435 -1.95 -9.57 38.02
CA THR A 435 -0.71 -9.03 37.47
C THR A 435 -0.16 -9.95 36.37
N GLY A 436 -0.72 -9.83 35.16
CA GLY A 436 -0.24 -10.55 33.98
C GLY A 436 0.86 -9.78 33.25
N GLY A 437 2.13 -10.17 33.44
CA GLY A 437 3.26 -9.55 32.77
C GLY A 437 3.25 -9.75 31.25
N PHE A 438 3.16 -8.66 30.49
CA PHE A 438 3.35 -8.71 29.03
C PHE A 438 4.81 -9.01 28.70
N SER A 439 5.09 -10.24 28.27
CA SER A 439 6.35 -10.57 27.62
C SER A 439 6.43 -9.84 26.28
N SER A 440 7.18 -8.74 26.27
CA SER A 440 7.47 -7.94 25.08
C SER A 440 8.36 -8.73 24.12
N VAL A 441 7.75 -9.53 23.25
CA VAL A 441 8.44 -10.12 22.11
C VAL A 441 8.75 -8.99 21.13
N ALA A 442 9.97 -8.45 21.21
CA ALA A 442 10.46 -7.43 20.30
C ALA A 442 10.39 -7.93 18.85
N SER A 443 9.49 -7.33 18.06
CA SER A 443 9.37 -7.60 16.63
C SER A 443 10.61 -7.06 15.91
N CYS A 444 11.61 -7.93 15.72
CA CYS A 444 12.76 -7.68 14.86
C CYS A 444 12.32 -7.56 13.40
N SER A 445 11.90 -6.35 13.00
CA SER A 445 11.64 -6.01 11.62
C SER A 445 12.92 -6.20 10.80
N VAL A 446 12.89 -7.09 9.81
CA VAL A 446 14.04 -7.35 8.92
C VAL A 446 14.11 -6.22 7.90
N VAL A 447 14.83 -5.17 8.25
CA VAL A 447 15.14 -4.05 7.34
C VAL A 447 16.26 -4.48 6.40
N VAL A 448 16.16 -4.17 5.11
CA VAL A 448 17.33 -4.11 4.23
C VAL A 448 18.16 -2.91 4.70
N VAL A 449 19.09 -3.15 5.64
CA VAL A 449 19.90 -2.08 6.25
C VAL A 449 20.93 -1.61 5.24
N VAL A 450 20.52 -0.68 4.37
CA VAL A 450 21.40 -0.04 3.40
C VAL A 450 22.37 0.86 4.14
N ARG A 451 23.58 0.37 4.40
CA ARG A 451 24.69 1.23 4.81
C ARG A 451 25.22 1.98 3.60
N VAL A 452 24.94 3.28 3.57
CA VAL A 452 25.41 4.20 2.53
C VAL A 452 26.84 4.64 2.82
N VAL A 453 27.81 4.24 1.99
CA VAL A 453 29.18 4.79 2.00
C VAL A 453 29.41 5.57 0.70
N PRO A 454 29.44 6.93 0.74
CA PRO A 454 29.78 7.73 -0.43
C PRO A 454 31.27 7.60 -0.75
N VAL A 455 31.60 7.32 -2.01
CA VAL A 455 32.98 7.33 -2.50
C VAL A 455 33.33 8.76 -2.91
N GLY A 456 34.32 9.37 -2.24
CA GLY A 456 34.71 10.76 -2.48
C GLY A 456 35.20 11.03 -3.91
N ARG A 457 34.99 12.26 -4.39
CA ARG A 457 35.63 12.75 -5.62
C ARG A 457 37.15 12.85 -5.45
N ALA A 458 37.86 12.81 -6.58
CA ALA A 458 39.32 13.00 -6.67
C ALA A 458 39.79 14.30 -5.97
N PRO A 459 41.01 14.35 -5.44
CA PRO A 459 41.41 15.33 -4.43
C PRO A 459 41.60 16.74 -5.00
N GLY A 460 40.70 17.65 -4.62
CA GLY A 460 40.90 19.10 -4.65
C GLY A 460 40.62 19.69 -3.27
N SER A 461 41.68 20.10 -2.56
CA SER A 461 41.67 20.87 -1.30
C SER A 461 40.54 20.59 -0.28
N LEU A 462 40.73 19.60 0.60
CA LEU A 462 39.82 19.33 1.73
C LEU A 462 40.32 19.99 3.03
N ARG A 463 39.49 20.88 3.62
CA ARG A 463 39.62 21.23 5.05
C ARG A 463 39.23 20.01 5.91
N LYS A 464 40.02 19.72 6.95
CA LYS A 464 39.72 18.68 7.94
C LYS A 464 38.43 19.03 8.70
N GLY A 465 37.47 18.10 8.85
CA GLY A 465 36.32 18.35 9.76
C GLY A 465 35.12 17.40 9.72
N THR A 466 34.86 16.64 8.66
CA THR A 466 33.60 15.87 8.52
C THR A 466 33.75 14.38 8.87
N ARG A 467 33.05 13.94 9.93
CA ARG A 467 32.84 12.51 10.23
C ARG A 467 31.76 11.92 9.31
N PRO A 468 31.83 10.63 8.93
CA PRO A 468 30.80 9.99 8.12
C PRO A 468 29.49 9.87 8.92
N ALA A 469 28.38 10.31 8.31
CA ALA A 469 27.06 10.19 8.90
C ALA A 469 26.47 8.78 8.66
N VAL A 470 26.16 8.06 9.73
CA VAL A 470 25.33 6.85 9.64
C VAL A 470 23.87 7.30 9.53
N ARG A 471 23.27 7.16 8.34
CA ARG A 471 21.83 7.33 8.12
C ARG A 471 21.19 5.98 7.82
N THR A 472 20.22 5.60 8.65
CA THR A 472 19.23 4.59 8.27
C THR A 472 18.29 5.24 7.26
N VAL A 473 18.41 4.88 5.98
CA VAL A 473 17.48 5.35 4.94
C VAL A 473 16.26 4.45 4.94
N CYS A 474 15.23 4.82 5.70
CA CYS A 474 13.88 4.43 5.36
C CYS A 474 13.45 5.31 4.18
N CYS A 475 13.02 4.70 3.07
CA CYS A 475 12.34 5.41 2.00
C CYS A 475 10.92 5.77 2.45
N GLN A 476 10.80 6.83 3.26
CA GLN A 476 9.57 7.61 3.40
C GLN A 476 9.66 8.77 2.41
N PRO A 477 8.57 9.15 1.72
CA PRO A 477 8.57 10.35 0.88
C PRO A 477 8.62 11.60 1.77
N ASP A 478 9.71 12.39 1.65
CA ASP A 478 9.84 13.68 2.33
C ASP A 478 8.88 14.71 1.69
N TRP A 479 7.81 15.05 2.41
CA TRP A 479 6.87 16.11 2.06
C TRP A 479 7.52 17.49 2.30
N ALA A 480 8.37 17.95 1.36
CA ALA A 480 8.60 19.36 1.01
C ALA A 480 9.80 19.53 0.05
N SER A 481 9.64 19.30 -1.27
CA SER A 481 10.67 19.70 -2.26
C SER A 481 10.17 19.99 -3.69
N SER A 482 8.91 19.70 -4.05
CA SER A 482 8.49 19.66 -5.46
C SER A 482 7.77 20.91 -6.00
N ILE A 483 7.35 21.86 -5.15
CA ILE A 483 6.51 23.02 -5.57
C ILE A 483 7.37 24.26 -5.90
N THR A 484 8.43 24.11 -6.70
CA THR A 484 9.14 25.27 -7.28
C THR A 484 9.85 24.96 -8.61
N ARG A 485 9.08 24.74 -9.67
CA ARG A 485 9.50 24.97 -11.08
C ARG A 485 8.34 24.77 -12.06
N MET A 486 7.59 25.83 -12.37
CA MET A 486 6.96 26.09 -13.69
C MET A 486 6.20 27.43 -13.68
N THR A 487 6.91 28.54 -13.54
CA THR A 487 6.42 29.90 -13.88
C THR A 487 7.58 30.74 -14.40
N ALA A 488 7.77 30.76 -15.71
CA ALA A 488 8.60 31.75 -16.39
C ALA A 488 7.65 32.76 -17.07
N PRO A 489 7.64 34.05 -16.70
CA PRO A 489 6.78 35.05 -17.32
C PRO A 489 7.36 35.49 -18.67
N MET A 490 6.50 35.61 -19.69
CA MET A 490 6.86 36.29 -20.94
C MET A 490 6.89 37.83 -20.73
N PRO A 491 7.77 38.56 -21.45
CA PRO A 491 7.88 40.02 -21.31
C PRO A 491 6.75 40.78 -22.02
N PRO A 492 6.42 42.02 -21.60
CA PRO A 492 5.31 42.78 -22.14
C PRO A 492 5.67 43.58 -23.40
N THR A 493 4.84 43.50 -24.44
CA THR A 493 4.88 44.39 -25.61
C THR A 493 3.87 45.54 -25.46
N ARG A 494 4.18 46.70 -26.05
CA ARG A 494 3.48 47.97 -25.80
C ARG A 494 2.13 48.09 -26.52
N VAL A 495 1.13 48.53 -25.74
CA VAL A 495 0.12 49.57 -26.03
C VAL A 495 -0.20 49.90 -27.50
N LEU A 496 -1.49 49.75 -27.86
CA LEU A 496 -2.21 50.71 -28.69
C LEU A 496 -3.67 50.85 -28.22
N ARG A 497 -4.21 52.08 -28.24
CA ARG A 497 -5.58 52.44 -27.79
C ARG A 497 -6.62 52.09 -28.87
N ALA A 498 -7.86 51.76 -28.45
CA ALA A 498 -9.07 52.51 -28.87
C ALA A 498 -10.38 52.05 -28.17
N LEU A 499 -11.17 53.05 -27.74
CA LEU A 499 -12.65 53.12 -27.68
C LEU A 499 -13.48 52.20 -26.73
N MET A 500 -14.17 52.86 -25.78
CA MET A 500 -15.43 52.42 -25.14
C MET A 500 -16.64 52.88 -26.00
N PRO A 501 -17.90 52.43 -25.73
CA PRO A 501 -18.73 52.95 -24.62
C PRO A 501 -19.40 51.83 -23.77
N THR A 502 -19.40 51.89 -22.43
CA THR A 502 -20.31 52.64 -21.52
C THR A 502 -21.78 52.15 -21.47
N VAL A 503 -22.15 51.36 -20.45
CA VAL A 503 -23.51 51.34 -19.83
C VAL A 503 -23.40 51.14 -18.31
N ARG A 504 -24.33 51.77 -17.57
CA ARG A 504 -24.51 51.80 -16.10
C ARG A 504 -24.64 50.39 -15.48
N ALA A 505 -24.13 50.05 -14.29
CA ALA A 505 -24.11 50.70 -12.96
C ALA A 505 -25.43 50.59 -12.16
N THR A 506 -25.45 49.68 -11.18
CA THR A 506 -26.30 49.77 -9.96
C THR A 506 -25.51 49.26 -8.74
N LYS A 507 -25.88 49.73 -7.55
CA LYS A 507 -25.04 49.81 -6.34
C LYS A 507 -25.87 49.40 -5.12
N ALA A 508 -25.35 48.51 -4.27
CA ALA A 508 -25.92 48.23 -2.94
C ALA A 508 -24.82 47.81 -1.95
N MET A 509 -24.91 48.28 -0.71
CA MET A 509 -23.93 48.09 0.38
C MET A 509 -24.66 47.74 1.69
N ILE A 510 -24.17 46.72 2.43
CA ILE A 510 -24.01 46.69 3.91
C ILE A 510 -25.36 46.68 4.73
N PRO A 511 -25.48 46.24 6.02
CA PRO A 511 -24.52 45.68 7.01
C PRO A 511 -24.77 44.20 7.41
N ILE A 512 -23.81 43.43 7.97
CA ILE A 512 -23.27 43.36 9.37
C ILE A 512 -24.32 42.95 10.44
N GLY A 513 -24.09 41.80 11.10
CA GLY A 513 -24.81 41.37 12.33
C GLY A 513 -24.43 39.94 12.78
N PRO A 514 -23.77 39.74 13.94
CA PRO A 514 -23.26 38.42 14.37
C PRO A 514 -24.08 37.77 15.50
N TYR A 515 -24.12 36.43 15.56
CA TYR A 515 -24.48 35.71 16.80
C TYR A 515 -23.62 34.45 17.01
N PHE A 516 -22.86 34.47 18.10
CA PHE A 516 -22.36 33.28 18.79
C PHE A 516 -23.49 32.73 19.69
N HIS A 517 -23.63 31.41 19.79
CA HIS A 517 -23.86 30.77 21.09
C HIS A 517 -23.43 29.30 21.09
N TRP A 518 -23.04 28.82 22.28
CA TRP A 518 -22.48 27.49 22.57
C TRP A 518 -23.50 26.62 23.34
N THR A 519 -23.12 25.36 23.58
CA THR A 519 -23.79 24.32 24.41
C THR A 519 -24.98 23.58 23.77
N SER A 520 -25.29 22.33 24.09
CA SER A 520 -24.46 21.17 24.52
C SER A 520 -25.27 19.87 24.35
N CYS A 521 -24.69 18.72 24.74
CA CYS A 521 -25.32 17.41 25.04
C CYS A 521 -26.85 17.29 24.89
N SER A 522 -27.38 16.23 24.27
CA SER A 522 -27.34 14.90 24.90
C SER A 522 -27.67 13.75 23.95
N ASN A 523 -27.04 12.61 24.20
CA ASN A 523 -27.42 11.30 23.65
C ASN A 523 -28.44 10.64 24.62
N PRO A 524 -29.33 9.74 24.15
CA PRO A 524 -29.26 8.40 24.74
C PRO A 524 -29.47 7.23 23.76
N MET A 525 -28.85 6.10 24.11
CA MET A 525 -29.16 4.75 23.60
C MET A 525 -30.61 4.37 24.01
N ALA A 526 -31.31 3.38 23.44
CA ALA A 526 -30.90 2.00 23.17
C ALA A 526 -32.05 1.17 22.55
N SER A 527 -31.72 -0.05 22.05
CA SER A 527 -32.59 -1.26 22.08
C SER A 527 -33.82 -1.29 21.14
N ALA A 528 -34.16 -2.38 20.42
CA ALA A 528 -33.46 -3.64 20.14
C ALA A 528 -34.07 -4.39 18.91
N ALA A 529 -33.33 -5.41 18.49
CA ALA A 529 -33.62 -6.47 17.51
C ALA A 529 -35.08 -6.89 17.21
N ARG A 530 -35.36 -7.12 15.91
CA ARG A 530 -35.89 -8.36 15.28
C ARG A 530 -36.00 -8.12 13.76
N THR A 531 -35.26 -8.84 12.91
CA THR A 531 -35.57 -10.15 12.30
C THR A 531 -35.96 -9.98 10.83
N MET A 532 -35.47 -10.90 9.99
CA MET A 532 -35.59 -10.90 8.53
C MET A 532 -37.03 -11.11 8.01
N ALA A 533 -37.20 -10.73 6.73
CA ALA A 533 -37.87 -11.49 5.66
C ALA A 533 -39.18 -10.93 5.06
N MET A 534 -39.03 -10.48 3.80
CA MET A 534 -39.80 -10.89 2.62
C MET A 534 -41.18 -10.28 2.26
N SER A 535 -41.16 -9.56 1.13
CA SER A 535 -42.01 -9.76 -0.08
C SER A 535 -43.30 -8.97 -0.26
N GLY A 536 -43.56 -8.59 -1.54
CA GLY A 536 -44.75 -7.87 -2.02
C GLY A 536 -44.45 -6.41 -2.41
N MET A 537 -43.91 -6.05 -3.58
CA MET A 537 -44.36 -6.28 -4.97
C MET A 537 -45.66 -5.54 -5.33
N ALA A 538 -45.55 -4.30 -5.81
CA ALA A 538 -46.48 -3.67 -6.76
C ALA A 538 -45.84 -2.43 -7.43
N ILE A 539 -45.77 -2.46 -8.76
CA ILE A 539 -45.51 -1.37 -9.73
C ILE A 539 -46.84 -0.59 -9.90
N PRO A 540 -46.88 0.72 -10.29
CA PRO A 540 -45.89 1.45 -11.10
C PRO A 540 -45.18 2.65 -10.45
#